data_AF-A0A4R8A180-F1
#
_entry.id   AF-A0A4R8A180-F1
#
_cell.length_a   1.000
_cell.length_b   1.000
_cell.length_c   1.000
_cell.angle_alpha   90.00
_cell.angle_beta   90.00
_cell.angle_gamma   90.00
#
_symmetry.space_group_name_H-M   'P 1'
#
loop_
_entity.id
_entity.type
_entity.pdbx_description
1 polymer ?
#
loop_
_entity_poly.entity_id
_entity_poly.type
_entity_poly.pdbx_seq_one_letter_code
_entity_poly.pdbx_strand_id
1 'polypeptide(L)'
;MPDPLEVASHVYTKVFENERIRLLQSRLTPGDTTPMHSHPDIVVYNLETGRLRFHTASGETEEVELPVGTAWWHDAAEHATENVGTTVIRSLIFELKAP
;
A
#
# COMPACT_ATOMS: atom_id res chain seq x y z
N MET A 1 -8.62 -6.18 11.03
CA MET A 1 -8.01 -7.00 9.97
C MET A 1 -6.52 -7.14 10.20
N PRO A 2 -5.82 -8.12 9.59
CA PRO A 2 -4.40 -8.32 9.84
C PRO A 2 -3.57 -7.11 9.37
N ASP A 3 -2.47 -6.88 10.07
CA ASP A 3 -1.53 -5.81 9.76
C ASP A 3 -0.71 -6.15 8.51
N PRO A 4 -0.45 -5.20 7.59
CA PRO A 4 0.40 -5.43 6.41
C PRO A 4 1.78 -6.03 6.74
N LEU A 5 2.39 -5.65 7.86
CA LEU A 5 3.69 -6.18 8.28
C LEU A 5 3.62 -7.65 8.74
N GLU A 6 2.44 -8.13 9.13
CA GLU A 6 2.26 -9.52 9.55
C GLU A 6 2.01 -10.44 8.35
N VAL A 7 1.15 -10.02 7.42
CA VAL A 7 0.69 -10.89 6.31
C VAL A 7 1.40 -10.63 4.98
N ALA A 8 2.07 -9.49 4.83
CA ALA A 8 2.75 -9.08 3.60
C ALA A 8 4.14 -8.48 3.89
N SER A 9 4.88 -9.08 4.83
CA SER A 9 6.24 -8.66 5.20
C SER A 9 7.27 -8.73 4.06
N HIS A 10 6.98 -9.45 2.97
CA HIS A 10 7.78 -9.44 1.74
C HIS A 10 7.59 -8.18 0.90
N VAL A 11 6.48 -7.47 1.07
CA VAL A 11 6.15 -6.22 0.37
C VAL A 11 6.40 -4.99 1.25
N TYR A 12 6.04 -5.07 2.54
CA TYR A 12 6.07 -3.92 3.44
C TYR A 12 7.24 -3.96 4.40
N THR A 13 7.88 -2.82 4.60
CA THR A 13 8.91 -2.62 5.62
C THR A 13 8.57 -1.39 6.45
N LYS A 14 8.65 -1.51 7.78
CA LYS A 14 8.50 -0.37 8.68
C LYS A 14 9.74 0.52 8.63
N VAL A 15 9.56 1.77 8.26
CA VAL A 15 10.64 2.77 8.17
C VAL A 15 10.73 3.60 9.44
N PHE A 16 9.58 4.00 9.99
CA PHE A 16 9.49 4.85 11.17
C PHE A 16 8.16 4.64 11.90
N GLU A 17 8.11 4.91 13.20
CA GLU A 17 6.87 4.89 13.97
C GLU A 17 6.97 5.77 15.21
N ASN A 18 5.93 6.54 15.49
CA ASN A 18 5.71 7.21 16.77
C ASN A 18 4.21 7.14 17.16
N GLU A 19 3.78 7.94 18.12
CA GLU A 19 2.39 7.98 18.61
C GLU A 19 1.39 8.52 17.59
N ARG A 20 1.84 9.31 16.60
CA ARG A 20 0.98 9.99 15.61
C ARG A 20 0.96 9.32 14.25
N ILE A 21 2.06 8.68 13.87
CA ILE A 21 2.25 8.19 12.51
C ILE A 21 3.08 6.91 12.49
N ARG A 22 2.75 6.01 11.57
CA ARG A 22 3.60 4.90 11.15
C ARG A 22 3.93 5.10 9.67
N LEU A 23 5.21 4.98 9.33
CA LEU A 23 5.67 5.06 7.95
C LEU A 23 6.12 3.69 7.49
N LEU A 24 5.46 3.19 6.46
CA LEU A 24 5.84 1.97 5.76
C LEU A 24 6.44 2.33 4.40
N GLN A 25 7.40 1.54 3.93
CA GLN A 25 7.75 1.47 2.53
C GLN A 25 7.11 0.21 1.96
N SER A 26 6.37 0.35 0.85
CA SER A 26 5.98 -0.78 0.02
C SER A 26 6.96 -0.96 -1.12
N ARG A 27 7.23 -2.22 -1.48
CA ARG A 27 7.96 -2.58 -2.69
C ARG A 27 7.34 -3.82 -3.31
N LEU A 28 6.70 -3.68 -4.47
CA LEU A 28 6.12 -4.79 -5.23
C LEU A 28 6.86 -4.96 -6.55
N THR A 29 7.43 -6.14 -6.78
CA THR A 29 7.93 -6.54 -8.10
C THR A 29 6.78 -7.00 -9.01
N PRO A 30 6.97 -7.08 -10.34
CA PRO A 30 5.92 -7.54 -11.24
C PRO A 30 5.35 -8.90 -10.83
N GLY A 31 4.04 -8.98 -10.66
CA GLY A 31 3.33 -10.19 -10.22
C GLY A 31 3.30 -10.40 -8.70
N ASP A 32 3.96 -9.57 -7.89
CA ASP A 32 3.81 -9.64 -6.43
C ASP A 32 2.38 -9.31 -6.03
N THR A 33 1.89 -10.05 -5.03
CA THR A 33 0.60 -9.82 -4.40
C THR A 33 0.73 -9.68 -2.89
N THR A 34 -0.26 -9.03 -2.29
CA THR A 34 -0.46 -9.01 -0.84
C THR A 34 -1.73 -9.78 -0.48
N PRO A 35 -1.78 -10.52 0.62
CA PRO A 35 -3.04 -10.96 1.21
C PRO A 35 -3.92 -9.76 1.61
N MET A 36 -5.21 -10.01 1.87
CA MET A 36 -6.13 -9.00 2.41
C MET A 36 -5.60 -8.48 3.76
N HIS A 37 -5.42 -7.17 3.87
CA HIS A 37 -4.95 -6.47 5.06
C HIS A 37 -5.67 -5.12 5.20
N SER A 38 -5.40 -4.39 6.28
CA SER A 38 -5.99 -3.07 6.49
C SER A 38 -4.95 -2.00 6.76
N HIS A 39 -5.23 -0.81 6.27
CA HIS A 39 -4.58 0.43 6.69
C HIS A 39 -5.58 1.32 7.45
N PRO A 40 -5.13 2.14 8.42
CA PRO A 40 -5.90 3.32 8.83
C PRO A 40 -5.91 4.35 7.69
N ASP A 41 -6.35 5.57 7.97
CA ASP A 41 -6.21 6.66 7.00
C ASP A 41 -4.75 6.83 6.58
N ILE A 42 -4.51 6.93 5.27
CA ILE A 42 -3.17 6.98 4.69
C ILE A 42 -2.98 8.15 3.73
N VAL A 43 -1.77 8.69 3.74
CA VAL A 43 -1.19 9.38 2.58
C VAL A 43 -0.18 8.43 1.94
N VAL A 44 -0.25 8.27 0.63
CA VAL A 44 0.72 7.49 -0.14
C VAL A 44 1.54 8.42 -1.02
N TYR A 45 2.86 8.22 -1.08
CA TYR A 45 3.76 8.93 -1.99
C TYR A 45 4.54 7.93 -2.85
N ASN A 46 4.41 8.03 -4.18
CA ASN A 46 5.02 7.08 -5.10
C ASN A 46 6.47 7.48 -5.43
N LEU A 47 7.41 6.58 -5.16
CA LEU A 47 8.83 6.73 -5.49
C LEU A 47 9.17 6.16 -6.86
N GLU A 48 8.49 5.10 -7.28
CA GLU A 48 8.62 4.46 -8.60
C GLU A 48 7.22 4.20 -9.18
N THR A 49 7.11 4.19 -10.51
CA THR A 49 5.83 4.07 -11.22
C THR A 49 5.44 2.62 -11.46
N GLY A 50 4.14 2.34 -11.54
CA GLY A 50 3.64 1.06 -12.02
C GLY A 50 2.13 1.00 -12.01
N ARG A 51 1.60 -0.17 -12.36
CA ARG A 51 0.16 -0.44 -12.42
C ARG A 51 -0.23 -1.41 -11.31
N LEU A 52 -1.10 -0.96 -10.41
CA LEU A 52 -1.54 -1.70 -9.24
C LEU A 52 -3.01 -2.07 -9.42
N ARG A 53 -3.36 -3.32 -9.14
CA ARG A 53 -4.76 -3.74 -8.98
C ARG A 53 -5.08 -3.86 -7.51
N PHE A 54 -6.11 -3.16 -7.07
CA PHE A 54 -6.73 -3.33 -5.77
C PHE A 54 -7.84 -4.37 -5.84
N HIS A 55 -7.98 -5.14 -4.78
CA HIS A 55 -9.10 -6.02 -4.53
C HIS A 55 -9.73 -5.62 -3.20
N THR A 56 -11.02 -5.26 -3.22
CA THR A 56 -11.76 -4.88 -2.01
C THR A 56 -12.31 -6.12 -1.29
N ALA A 57 -12.73 -5.95 -0.04
CA ALA A 57 -13.40 -7.02 0.71
C ALA A 57 -14.74 -7.46 0.10
N SER A 58 -15.39 -6.61 -0.71
CA SER A 58 -16.61 -6.97 -1.44
C SER A 58 -16.35 -7.83 -2.69
N GLY A 59 -15.09 -8.01 -3.07
CA GLY A 59 -14.68 -8.72 -4.28
C GLY A 59 -14.61 -7.83 -5.54
N GLU A 60 -14.79 -6.53 -5.39
CA GLU A 60 -14.57 -5.57 -6.48
C GLU A 60 -13.07 -5.37 -6.73
N THR A 61 -12.73 -5.00 -7.95
CA THR A 61 -11.34 -4.73 -8.34
C THR A 61 -11.21 -3.42 -9.07
N GLU A 62 -10.15 -2.68 -8.78
CA GLU A 62 -9.82 -1.43 -9.45
C GLU A 62 -8.35 -1.46 -9.87
N GLU A 63 -8.06 -1.08 -11.12
CA GLU A 63 -6.68 -0.88 -11.57
C GLU A 63 -6.35 0.60 -11.58
N VAL A 64 -5.21 0.95 -11.00
CA VAL A 64 -4.69 2.31 -10.97
C VAL A 64 -3.28 2.35 -11.53
N GLU A 65 -2.99 3.42 -12.27
CA GLU A 65 -1.62 3.82 -12.56
C GLU A 65 -1.10 4.63 -11.37
N LEU A 66 0.15 4.40 -10.98
CA LEU A 66 0.82 5.10 -9.89
C LEU A 66 1.91 6.00 -10.47
N PRO A 67 1.63 7.27 -10.82
CA PRO A 67 2.65 8.15 -11.38
C PRO A 67 3.73 8.45 -10.33
N VAL A 68 4.99 8.43 -10.75
CA VAL A 68 6.12 8.79 -9.88
C VAL A 68 6.00 10.22 -9.34
N GLY A 69 6.37 10.41 -8.07
CA GLY A 69 6.39 11.72 -7.43
C GLY A 69 5.02 12.29 -7.07
N THR A 70 3.97 11.48 -7.14
CA THR A 70 2.62 11.89 -6.76
C THR A 70 2.25 11.43 -5.35
N ALA A 71 1.45 12.26 -4.68
CA ALA A 71 0.83 11.96 -3.41
C ALA A 71 -0.69 11.79 -3.59
N TRP A 72 -1.28 10.86 -2.85
CA TRP A 72 -2.73 10.69 -2.79
C TRP A 72 -3.19 10.24 -1.40
N TRP A 73 -4.46 10.51 -1.10
CA TRP A 73 -5.13 10.16 0.15
C TRP A 73 -6.01 8.93 -0.05
N HIS A 74 -6.11 8.10 0.98
CA HIS A 74 -7.12 7.05 1.06
C HIS A 74 -7.63 6.94 2.50
N ASP A 75 -8.95 6.84 2.65
CA ASP A 75 -9.57 6.57 3.95
C ASP A 75 -9.20 5.16 4.43
N ALA A 76 -9.33 4.91 5.73
CA ALA A 76 -9.11 3.58 6.31
C ALA A 76 -9.89 2.50 5.54
N ALA A 77 -9.18 1.48 5.06
CA ALA A 77 -9.74 0.47 4.20
C ALA A 77 -9.04 -0.88 4.31
N GLU A 78 -9.79 -1.91 3.95
CA GLU A 78 -9.31 -3.27 3.77
C GLU A 78 -9.11 -3.54 2.28
N HIS A 79 -7.91 -3.99 1.90
CA HIS A 79 -7.63 -4.37 0.53
C HIS A 79 -6.57 -5.47 0.42
N ALA A 80 -6.54 -6.12 -0.74
CA ALA A 80 -5.37 -6.82 -1.27
C ALA A 80 -4.89 -6.09 -2.53
N THR A 81 -3.62 -6.27 -2.87
CA THR A 81 -3.00 -5.61 -4.02
C THR A 81 -2.23 -6.61 -4.88
N GLU A 82 -2.16 -6.33 -6.17
CA GLU A 82 -1.36 -7.05 -7.17
C GLU A 82 -0.63 -6.04 -8.05
N ASN A 83 0.69 -6.20 -8.23
CA ASN A 83 1.40 -5.47 -9.27
C ASN A 83 1.16 -6.15 -10.63
N VAL A 84 0.22 -5.60 -11.39
CA VAL A 84 -0.18 -6.08 -12.73
C VAL A 84 0.62 -5.44 -13.86
N GLY A 85 1.62 -4.63 -13.52
CA GLY A 85 2.54 -3.98 -14.45
C GLY A 85 3.78 -4.81 -14.76
N THR A 86 4.74 -4.18 -15.42
CA THR A 86 6.05 -4.76 -15.75
C THR A 86 7.22 -4.09 -15.02
N THR A 87 6.92 -3.11 -14.16
CA THR A 87 7.90 -2.34 -13.38
C THR A 87 7.80 -2.67 -11.90
N VAL A 88 8.85 -2.35 -11.14
CA VAL A 88 8.78 -2.38 -9.68
C VAL A 88 8.01 -1.14 -9.20
N ILE A 89 7.04 -1.35 -8.31
CA ILE A 89 6.34 -0.29 -7.61
C ILE A 89 7.03 -0.06 -6.28
N ARG A 90 7.33 1.20 -5.96
CA ARG A 90 7.81 1.60 -4.63
C ARG A 90 7.07 2.83 -4.15
N SER A 91 6.52 2.76 -2.95
CA SER A 91 5.79 3.86 -2.34
C SER A 91 6.12 3.99 -0.86
N LEU A 92 5.98 5.21 -0.35
CA LEU A 92 5.92 5.50 1.08
C LEU A 92 4.46 5.60 1.48
N ILE A 93 4.07 4.91 2.54
CA ILE A 93 2.71 4.88 3.07
C ILE A 93 2.77 5.44 4.48
N PHE A 94 2.13 6.59 4.65
CA PHE A 94 2.03 7.34 5.88
C PHE A 94 0.71 7.01 6.54
N GLU A 95 0.71 6.03 7.45
CA GLU A 95 -0.45 5.63 8.22
C GLU A 95 -0.64 6.55 9.42
N LEU A 96 -1.77 7.25 9.43
CA LEU A 96 -2.14 8.14 10.51
C LEU A 96 -2.73 7.35 11.68
N LYS A 97 -2.25 7.63 12.88
CA LYS A 97 -2.82 7.08 14.11
C LYS A 97 -3.88 8.05 14.63
N ALA A 98 -4.96 7.48 15.17
CA ALA A 98 -5.95 8.28 15.88
C ALA A 98 -5.26 9.11 16.98
N PRO A 99 -5.71 10.36 17.24
CA PRO A 99 -5.07 11.25 18.20
C PRO A 99 -4.92 10.69 19.61
#